data_AF-A0A0G0LUJ7-F1
#
_entry.id   AF-A0A0G0LUJ7-F1
#
_cell.length_a   1.000
_cell.length_b   1.000
_cell.length_c   1.000
_cell.angle_alpha   90.00
_cell.angle_beta   90.00
_cell.angle_gamma   90.00
#
_symmetry.space_group_name_H-M   'P 1'
#
loop_
_entity.id
_entity.type
_entity.pdbx_description
1 polymer ?
#
loop_
_entity_poly.entity_id
_entity_poly.type
_entity_poly.pdbx_seq_one_letter_code
_entity_poly.pdbx_strand_id
1 'polypeptide(L)'
;MMKSKTRTIAAIDIGSEKVTTLIANLQTELSDMSTTINVTGVSASESGEGRGIKKGQIVNLEEAIEVVIESVESAERMAGYNITKAFGSKFTGNAGFGACASS
;
A
#
# COMPACT_ATOMS: atom_id res chain seq x y z
N MET A 1 -18.26 -3.30 -29.21
CA MET A 1 -17.86 -4.06 -28.00
C MET A 1 -17.34 -3.05 -26.98
N MET A 2 -18.15 -2.62 -26.03
CA MET A 2 -17.70 -1.71 -24.97
C MET A 2 -16.81 -2.52 -24.02
N LYS A 3 -15.54 -2.10 -23.89
CA LYS A 3 -14.50 -2.88 -23.23
C LYS A 3 -14.46 -2.49 -21.76
N SER A 4 -14.65 -3.43 -20.84
CA SER A 4 -14.40 -3.19 -19.41
C SER A 4 -12.92 -2.87 -19.22
N LYS A 5 -12.63 -1.87 -18.38
CA LYS A 5 -11.25 -1.48 -18.06
C LYS A 5 -10.89 -2.06 -16.71
N THR A 6 -10.11 -3.13 -16.71
CA THR A 6 -9.51 -3.69 -15.50
C THR A 6 -8.20 -2.97 -15.19
N ARG A 7 -8.03 -2.49 -13.96
CA ARG A 7 -6.77 -1.96 -13.44
C ARG A 7 -6.48 -2.56 -12.08
N THR A 8 -5.28 -3.06 -11.90
CA THR A 8 -4.78 -3.46 -10.59
C THR A 8 -4.14 -2.26 -9.91
N ILE A 9 -4.47 -2.03 -8.65
CA ILE A 9 -3.85 -1.04 -7.79
C ILE A 9 -3.29 -1.74 -6.56
N ALA A 10 -2.12 -1.28 -6.13
CA ALA A 10 -1.59 -1.60 -4.82
C ALA A 10 -1.47 -0.31 -4.00
N ALA A 11 -1.77 -0.39 -2.71
CA ALA A 11 -1.59 0.67 -1.74
C ALA A 11 -0.64 0.16 -0.66
N ILE A 12 0.41 0.92 -0.39
CA ILE A 12 1.36 0.63 0.69
C ILE A 12 1.23 1.75 1.71
N ASP A 13 0.89 1.39 2.93
CA ASP A 13 0.85 2.30 4.07
C ASP A 13 1.97 1.97 5.03
N ILE A 14 2.82 2.96 5.29
CA ILE A 14 4.00 2.81 6.12
C ILE A 14 3.76 3.57 7.43
N GLY A 15 3.25 2.84 8.42
CA GLY A 15 3.01 3.33 9.77
C GLY A 15 4.26 3.27 10.65
N SER A 16 4.19 3.92 11.80
CA SER A 16 5.28 3.89 12.79
C SER A 16 5.54 2.50 13.37
N GLU A 17 4.53 1.63 13.36
CA GLU A 17 4.53 0.31 14.01
C GLU A 17 4.11 -0.84 13.06
N LYS A 18 3.56 -0.50 11.89
CA LYS A 18 3.00 -1.48 10.96
C LYS A 18 3.09 -0.98 9.53
N VAL A 19 3.50 -1.86 8.63
CA VAL A 19 3.46 -1.64 7.18
C VAL A 19 2.37 -2.51 6.58
N THR A 20 1.37 -1.87 5.99
CA THR A 20 0.21 -2.54 5.42
C THR A 20 0.24 -2.44 3.90
N THR A 21 0.14 -3.56 3.20
CA THR A 21 0.02 -3.58 1.74
C THR A 21 -1.34 -4.14 1.35
N LEU A 22 -2.06 -3.40 0.51
CA LEU A 22 -3.37 -3.76 0.00
C LEU A 22 -3.31 -3.83 -1.52
N ILE A 23 -3.87 -4.88 -2.10
CA ILE A 23 -3.95 -5.09 -3.54
C ILE A 23 -5.42 -5.24 -3.92
N ALA A 24 -5.87 -4.41 -4.87
CA ALA A 24 -7.23 -4.42 -5.36
C ALA A 24 -7.28 -4.33 -6.89
N ASN A 25 -8.28 -4.99 -7.46
CA ASN A 25 -8.63 -4.88 -8.87
C ASN A 25 -9.84 -3.98 -9.03
N LEU A 26 -9.66 -2.91 -9.78
CA LEU A 26 -10.70 -2.00 -10.21
C LEU A 26 -11.22 -2.50 -11.55
N GLN A 27 -12.51 -2.82 -11.61
CA GLN A 27 -13.20 -3.11 -12.86
C GLN A 27 -14.16 -1.97 -13.14
N THR A 28 -13.83 -1.16 -14.14
CA THR A 28 -14.71 -0.09 -14.60
C THR A 28 -15.48 -0.57 -15.82
N GLU A 29 -16.80 -0.60 -15.71
CA GLU A 29 -17.68 -0.86 -16.84
C GLU A 29 -18.00 0.46 -17.57
N LEU A 30 -17.68 0.50 -18.87
CA LEU A 30 -17.90 1.68 -19.71
C LEU A 30 -19.37 1.87 -20.12
N SER A 31 -20.22 0.86 -19.91
CA SER A 31 -21.66 0.94 -20.20
C SER A 31 -22.38 1.84 -19.21
N ASP A 32 -22.13 1.65 -17.92
CA ASP A 32 -22.91 2.26 -16.84
C ASP A 32 -22.07 3.19 -15.96
N MET A 33 -20.80 3.43 -16.35
CA MET A 33 -19.81 4.21 -15.58
C MET A 33 -19.63 3.71 -14.14
N SER A 34 -19.99 2.46 -13.88
CA SER A 34 -19.85 1.82 -12.58
C SER A 34 -18.40 1.33 -12.40
N THR A 35 -17.88 1.45 -11.18
CA THR A 35 -16.56 0.91 -10.83
C THR A 35 -16.72 -0.02 -9.65
N THR A 36 -16.36 -1.28 -9.86
CA THR A 36 -16.33 -2.31 -8.81
C THR A 36 -14.90 -2.51 -8.34
N ILE A 37 -14.71 -2.59 -7.02
CA ILE A 37 -13.40 -2.80 -6.39
C ILE A 37 -13.38 -4.19 -5.79
N ASN A 38 -12.43 -5.01 -6.22
CA ASN A 38 -12.21 -6.36 -5.68
C ASN A 38 -10.86 -6.41 -4.97
N VAL A 39 -10.86 -6.44 -3.64
CA VAL A 39 -9.63 -6.62 -2.85
C VAL A 39 -9.20 -8.08 -2.97
N THR A 40 -8.01 -8.31 -3.51
CA THR A 40 -7.50 -9.65 -3.80
C THR A 40 -6.40 -10.06 -2.82
N GLY A 41 -5.69 -9.10 -2.22
CA GLY A 41 -4.68 -9.37 -1.21
C GLY A 41 -4.57 -8.24 -0.19
N VAL A 42 -4.37 -8.59 1.07
CA VAL A 42 -4.12 -7.66 2.18
C VAL A 42 -3.09 -8.28 3.09
N SER A 43 -2.00 -7.57 3.33
CA SER A 43 -1.00 -7.95 4.32
C SER A 43 -0.76 -6.80 5.28
N ALA A 44 -0.35 -7.16 6.49
CA ALA A 44 0.09 -6.22 7.49
C ALA A 44 1.30 -6.83 8.19
N SER A 45 2.47 -6.27 7.91
CA SER A 45 3.72 -6.69 8.53
C SER A 45 3.99 -5.77 9.71
N GLU A 46 4.19 -6.36 10.88
CA GLU A 46 4.46 -5.61 12.09
C GLU A 46 5.92 -5.13 12.06
N SER A 47 6.10 -3.82 11.95
CA SER A 47 7.34 -3.17 12.32
C SER A 47 7.23 -2.81 13.79
N GLY A 48 7.20 -3.80 14.69
CA GLY A 48 7.13 -3.54 16.15
C GLY A 48 8.17 -2.51 16.60
N GLU A 49 8.02 -1.92 17.79
CA GLU A 49 8.85 -0.82 18.30
C GLU A 49 10.37 -1.08 18.13
N GLY A 50 10.94 -0.72 16.98
CA GLY A 50 12.33 -1.00 16.67
C GLY A 50 12.66 -1.56 15.28
N ARG A 51 11.73 -2.01 14.43
CA ARG A 51 12.05 -2.48 13.05
C ARG A 51 12.19 -1.34 12.04
N GLY A 52 13.09 -0.41 12.31
CA GLY A 52 13.49 0.62 11.37
C GLY A 52 12.58 1.82 11.20
N ILE A 53 11.40 1.82 11.81
CA ILE A 53 10.49 2.97 11.81
C ILE A 53 10.13 3.36 13.24
N LYS A 54 10.30 4.64 13.60
CA LYS A 54 9.94 5.16 14.93
C LYS A 54 9.40 6.58 14.83
N LYS A 55 8.21 6.82 15.42
CA LYS A 55 7.51 8.13 15.38
C LYS A 55 7.39 8.70 13.96
N GLY A 56 7.24 7.81 12.99
CA GLY A 56 7.20 8.09 11.57
C GLY A 56 8.46 8.74 11.00
N GLN A 57 9.61 8.35 11.52
CA GLN A 57 10.91 8.53 10.89
C GLN A 57 11.55 7.16 10.65
N ILE A 58 12.26 7.03 9.54
CA ILE A 58 13.10 5.86 9.27
C ILE A 58 14.33 5.98 10.18
N VAL A 59 14.40 5.12 11.19
CA VAL A 59 15.55 5.02 12.11
C VAL A 59 16.55 3.97 11.67
N ASN A 60 16.10 2.93 10.98
CA ASN A 60 16.93 1.92 10.32
C ASN A 60 16.37 1.62 8.93
N LEU A 61 17.14 1.95 7.90
CA LEU A 61 16.72 1.79 6.51
C LEU A 61 16.63 0.32 6.11
N GLU A 62 17.57 -0.52 6.56
CA GLU A 62 17.66 -1.93 6.17
C GLU A 62 16.46 -2.70 6.70
N GLU A 63 16.14 -2.52 7.98
CA GLU A 63 14.95 -3.11 8.59
C GLU A 63 13.65 -2.59 7.97
N ALA A 64 13.59 -1.29 7.64
CA ALA A 64 12.42 -0.72 6.97
C ALA A 64 12.22 -1.33 5.57
N ILE A 65 13.30 -1.57 4.83
CA ILE A 65 13.26 -2.26 3.54
C ILE A 65 12.74 -3.69 3.71
N GLU A 66 13.27 -4.44 4.68
CA GLU A 66 12.83 -5.82 4.95
C GLU A 66 11.33 -5.91 5.27
N VAL A 67 10.82 -5.03 6.14
CA VAL A 67 9.39 -5.03 6.50
C VAL A 67 8.52 -4.71 5.27
N VAL A 68 8.94 -3.76 4.45
CA VAL A 68 8.20 -3.39 3.22
C VAL A 68 8.19 -4.57 2.24
N ILE A 69 9.32 -5.24 2.03
CA ILE A 69 9.40 -6.43 1.18
C ILE A 69 8.48 -7.54 1.71
N GLU A 70 8.57 -7.85 3.01
CA GLU A 70 7.75 -8.87 3.67
C GLU A 70 6.24 -8.58 3.50
N SER A 71 5.86 -7.31 3.63
CA SER A 71 4.48 -6.86 3.45
C SER A 71 4.03 -7.03 1.99
N VAL A 72 4.82 -6.55 1.04
CA VAL A 72 4.49 -6.63 -0.39
C VAL A 72 4.41 -8.08 -0.86
N GLU A 73 5.41 -8.91 -0.55
CA GLU A 73 5.42 -10.33 -0.94
C GLU A 73 4.23 -11.09 -0.36
N SER A 74 3.87 -10.82 0.89
CA SER A 74 2.69 -11.44 1.52
C SER A 74 1.40 -11.04 0.81
N ALA A 75 1.25 -9.77 0.44
CA ALA A 75 0.08 -9.30 -0.30
C ALA A 75 0.03 -9.88 -1.71
N GLU A 76 1.16 -9.94 -2.43
CA GLU A 76 1.25 -10.56 -3.76
C GLU A 76 0.92 -12.05 -3.72
N ARG A 77 1.44 -12.76 -2.73
CA ARG A 77 1.13 -14.18 -2.50
C ARG A 77 -0.36 -14.39 -2.27
N MET A 78 -1.04 -13.48 -1.57
CA MET A 78 -2.49 -13.52 -1.37
C MET A 78 -3.27 -13.17 -2.64
N ALA A 79 -2.80 -12.18 -3.40
CA ALA A 79 -3.41 -11.78 -4.66
C ALA A 79 -3.22 -12.83 -5.78
N GLY A 80 -2.18 -13.68 -5.68
CA GLY A 80 -1.84 -14.70 -6.66
C GLY A 80 -1.18 -14.17 -7.92
N TYR A 81 -0.75 -12.90 -7.92
CA TYR A 81 -0.04 -12.25 -9.02
C TYR A 81 0.81 -11.08 -8.51
N ASN A 82 1.82 -10.70 -9.29
CA ASN A 82 2.74 -9.62 -8.96
C ASN A 82 2.14 -8.26 -9.31
N ILE A 83 2.39 -7.25 -8.46
CA ILE A 83 1.94 -5.88 -8.68
C ILE A 83 2.99 -5.07 -9.44
N THR A 84 2.57 -4.38 -10.50
CA THR A 84 3.49 -3.56 -11.32
C THR A 84 3.58 -2.11 -10.84
N LYS A 85 2.58 -1.63 -10.09
CA LYS A 85 2.50 -0.25 -9.58
C LYS A 85 1.84 -0.22 -8.22
N ALA A 86 2.48 0.45 -7.27
CA ALA A 86 1.96 0.70 -5.93
C ALA A 86 1.92 2.21 -5.63
N PHE A 87 0.89 2.64 -4.91
CA PHE A 87 0.76 3.99 -4.38
C PHE A 87 1.18 3.98 -2.91
N GLY A 88 2.17 4.80 -2.56
CA GLY A 88 2.60 4.97 -1.17
C GLY A 88 1.79 6.06 -0.47
N SER A 89 1.30 5.76 0.73
CA SER A 89 0.70 6.73 1.66
C SER A 89 1.80 7.47 2.43
N LYS A 90 1.51 8.70 2.88
CA LYS A 90 2.42 9.50 3.72
C LYS A 90 2.65 8.80 5.05
N PHE A 91 3.92 8.72 5.42
CA PHE A 91 4.41 8.28 6.72
C PHE A 91 3.70 9.06 7.85
N THR A 92 2.87 8.38 8.64
CA THR A 92 2.20 9.00 9.80
C THR A 92 3.18 9.04 10.97
N GLY A 93 4.09 10.00 10.90
CA GLY A 93 4.94 10.46 12.00
C GLY A 93 4.35 11.69 12.64
N ASN A 94 4.43 11.75 13.96
CA ASN A 94 3.93 12.88 14.75
C ASN A 94 4.36 14.22 14.12
N ALA A 95 3.40 15.11 13.94
CA ALA A 95 3.49 16.36 13.19
C ALA A 95 4.80 17.13 13.48
N GLY A 96 5.72 17.08 12.52
CA GLY A 96 6.98 17.81 12.59
C GLY A 96 7.48 18.37 11.25
N PHE A 97 6.82 18.03 10.13
CA PHE A 97 7.14 18.64 8.83
C PHE A 97 5.86 18.80 8.00
N GLY A 98 5.44 20.06 7.88
CA GLY A 98 4.72 20.62 6.73
C GLY A 98 3.55 19.80 6.21
N ALA A 99 2.35 20.17 6.62
CA ALA A 99 1.14 20.00 5.83
C ALA A 99 1.35 20.63 4.43
N CYS A 100 1.86 19.86 3.46
CA CYS A 100 1.45 20.02 2.07
C CYS A 100 0.04 19.43 1.97
N ALA A 101 -0.93 20.19 2.49
CA ALA A 101 -2.26 20.24 1.94
C ALA A 101 -2.16 21.12 0.69
N SER A 102 -2.26 20.51 -0.47
CA SER A 102 -2.46 21.21 -1.73
C SER A 102 -3.91 21.71 -1.76
N SER A 103 -4.12 22.96 -1.37
CA SER A 103 -5.09 23.93 -1.93
C SER A 103 -5.06 25.21 -1.10
#